data_AF-A0A6J7IV00-F1
#
_entry.id   AF-A0A6J7IV00-F1
#
_cell.length_a   1.000
_cell.length_b   1.000
_cell.length_c   1.000
_cell.angle_alpha   90.00
_cell.angle_beta   90.00
_cell.angle_gamma   90.00
#
_symmetry.space_group_name_H-M   'P 1'
#
loop_
_entity.id
_entity.type
_entity.pdbx_description
1 polymer ?
#
loop_
_entity_poly.entity_id
_entity_poly.type
_entity_poly.pdbx_seq_one_letter_code
_entity_poly.pdbx_strand_id
1 'polypeptide(L)'
;MRYSPGSLVFIVSPSEAERERFLERVFVEEKGAVLSPGKIRELIAGRVPDDVLEEKATELAAAAALKRIEAGESTVVAPDGLAAEQRKALLQAASKLRRPRHMILLDVGRDDLDEEKREELNALRTSLDAGELGKEGFQTAMRLGGATVGELKRVVFRPAPKDD
;
A
#
# COMPACT_ATOMS: atom_id res chain seq x y z
N MET A 1 14.99 1.27 5.03
CA MET A 1 14.52 -0.10 4.68
C MET A 1 14.76 -0.33 3.20
N ARG A 2 15.02 -1.58 2.78
CA ARG A 2 15.27 -1.91 1.36
C ARG A 2 14.46 -3.14 0.94
N TYR A 3 13.80 -3.04 -0.21
CA TYR A 3 13.12 -4.16 -0.85
C TYR A 3 13.84 -4.61 -2.12
N SER A 4 13.55 -5.83 -2.57
CA SER A 4 14.06 -6.37 -3.82
C SER A 4 13.46 -5.64 -5.03
N PRO A 5 14.10 -5.66 -6.21
CA PRO A 5 13.51 -5.11 -7.43
C PRO A 5 12.20 -5.83 -7.78
N GLY A 6 11.22 -5.10 -8.33
CA GLY A 6 9.93 -5.65 -8.74
C GLY A 6 9.03 -6.06 -7.56
N SER A 7 9.32 -5.55 -6.36
CA SER A 7 8.49 -5.82 -5.18
C SER A 7 7.18 -5.04 -5.22
N LEU A 8 6.10 -5.69 -4.80
CA LEU A 8 4.83 -5.07 -4.47
C LEU A 8 4.79 -4.78 -2.96
N VAL A 9 4.61 -3.52 -2.59
CA VAL A 9 4.54 -3.09 -1.18
C VAL A 9 3.20 -2.41 -0.93
N PHE A 10 2.42 -2.95 0.01
CA PHE A 10 1.20 -2.30 0.48
C PHE A 10 1.49 -1.43 1.70
N ILE A 11 1.02 -0.19 1.67
CA ILE A 11 0.99 0.70 2.83
C ILE A 11 -0.48 0.89 3.22
N VAL A 12 -0.89 0.25 4.32
CA VAL A 12 -2.28 0.28 4.79
C VAL A 12 -2.36 1.07 6.09
N SER A 13 -3.39 1.90 6.25
CA SER A 13 -3.60 2.71 7.44
C SER A 13 -5.08 3.00 7.61
N PRO A 14 -5.59 3.09 8.85
CA PRO A 14 -6.94 3.56 9.08
C PRO A 14 -7.08 5.09 8.88
N SER A 15 -5.95 5.82 8.83
CA SER A 15 -5.92 7.26 8.57
C SER A 15 -5.29 7.55 7.21
N GLU A 16 -6.12 8.03 6.28
CA GLU A 16 -5.67 8.41 4.93
C GLU A 16 -4.62 9.52 5.00
N ALA A 17 -4.87 10.55 5.82
CA ALA A 17 -3.97 11.69 5.97
C ALA A 17 -2.59 11.28 6.50
N GLU A 18 -2.54 10.39 7.49
CA GLU A 18 -1.27 9.88 8.01
C GLU A 18 -0.56 8.97 7.00
N ARG A 19 -1.30 8.18 6.22
CA ARG A 19 -0.75 7.37 5.13
C ARG A 19 -0.08 8.24 4.07
N GLU A 20 -0.75 9.29 3.58
CA GLU A 20 -0.18 10.16 2.55
C GLU A 20 1.06 10.91 3.07
N ARG A 21 1.01 11.45 4.30
CA ARG A 21 2.18 12.07 4.95
C ARG A 21 3.35 11.10 5.07
N PHE A 22 3.08 9.84 5.43
CA PHE A 22 4.10 8.81 5.50
C PHE A 22 4.70 8.50 4.12
N LEU A 23 3.86 8.35 3.08
CA LEU A 23 4.30 8.07 1.72
C LEU A 23 5.22 9.17 1.17
N GLU A 24 4.84 10.42 1.33
CA GLU A 24 5.62 11.58 0.87
C GLU A 24 6.99 11.66 1.54
N ARG A 25 7.03 11.36 2.85
CA ARG A 25 8.26 11.42 3.64
C ARG A 25 9.19 10.24 3.36
N VAL A 26 8.65 9.02 3.27
CA VAL A 26 9.45 7.78 3.29
C VAL A 26 9.82 7.30 1.88
N PHE A 27 9.01 7.61 0.87
CA PHE A 27 9.25 7.21 -0.53
C PHE A 27 9.69 8.39 -1.40
N VAL A 28 10.43 9.35 -0.83
CA VAL A 28 10.89 10.57 -1.53
C VAL A 28 11.77 10.28 -2.75
N GLU A 29 12.58 9.21 -2.70
CA GLU A 29 13.43 8.75 -3.81
C GLU A 29 12.65 7.87 -4.81
N GLU A 30 11.50 7.32 -4.40
CA GLU A 30 10.71 6.32 -5.13
C GLU A 30 9.31 6.85 -5.46
N LYS A 31 9.14 8.18 -5.59
CA LYS A 31 7.83 8.81 -5.83
C LYS A 31 7.09 8.21 -7.01
N GLY A 32 7.86 7.84 -8.05
CA GLY A 32 7.35 7.19 -9.24
C GLY A 32 6.66 5.86 -8.94
N ALA A 33 7.11 5.09 -7.94
CA ALA A 33 6.58 3.79 -7.59
C ALA A 33 5.25 3.85 -6.79
N VAL A 34 4.91 5.01 -6.20
CA VAL A 34 3.76 5.17 -5.32
C VAL A 34 2.47 5.41 -6.08
N LEU A 35 1.47 4.57 -5.81
CA LEU A 35 0.10 4.67 -6.31
C LEU A 35 -0.85 4.72 -5.12
N SER A 36 -1.36 5.92 -4.82
CA SER A 36 -2.42 6.15 -3.82
C SER A 36 -3.66 6.72 -4.49
N PRO A 37 -4.89 6.27 -4.14
CA PRO A 37 -6.12 6.86 -4.64
C PRO A 37 -6.21 8.36 -4.35
N GLY A 38 -5.73 8.84 -3.18
CA GLY A 38 -5.68 10.27 -2.84
C GLY A 38 -4.99 11.11 -3.92
N LYS A 39 -3.80 10.71 -4.37
CA LYS A 39 -3.09 11.40 -5.46
C LYS A 39 -3.82 11.29 -6.79
N ILE A 40 -4.47 10.16 -7.07
CA ILE A 40 -5.22 10.01 -8.31
C ILE A 40 -6.46 10.88 -8.31
N ARG A 41 -7.15 11.04 -7.16
CA ARG A 41 -8.27 11.98 -7.01
C ARG A 41 -7.85 13.39 -7.37
N GLU A 42 -6.73 13.87 -6.84
CA GLU A 42 -6.19 15.19 -7.21
C GLU A 42 -5.93 15.33 -8.72
N LEU A 43 -5.46 14.26 -9.37
CA LEU A 43 -5.16 14.27 -10.82
C LEU A 43 -6.40 14.26 -11.71
N ILE A 44 -7.51 13.66 -11.24
CA ILE A 44 -8.74 13.49 -12.02
C ILE A 44 -9.89 14.41 -11.56
N ALA A 45 -9.71 15.15 -10.47
CA ALA A 45 -10.67 16.14 -9.99
C ALA A 45 -11.06 17.13 -11.11
N GLY A 46 -12.36 17.39 -11.25
CA GLY A 46 -12.91 18.22 -12.31
C GLY A 46 -12.86 17.62 -13.73
N ARG A 47 -12.31 16.41 -13.89
CA ARG A 47 -12.34 15.64 -15.16
C ARG A 47 -13.37 14.53 -15.14
N VAL A 48 -13.83 14.16 -13.95
CA VAL A 48 -14.90 13.19 -13.70
C VAL A 48 -15.92 13.79 -12.74
N PRO A 49 -17.18 13.32 -12.76
CA PRO A 49 -18.18 13.71 -11.77
C PRO A 49 -17.75 13.37 -10.33
N ASP A 50 -18.12 14.21 -9.37
CA ASP A 50 -17.71 14.07 -7.96
C ASP A 50 -18.24 12.79 -7.31
N ASP A 51 -19.42 12.33 -7.73
CA ASP A 51 -20.08 11.11 -7.23
C ASP A 51 -19.37 9.82 -7.66
N VAL A 52 -18.54 9.86 -8.71
CA VAL A 52 -17.73 8.72 -9.17
C VAL A 52 -16.24 8.89 -8.90
N LEU A 53 -15.82 10.04 -8.35
CA LEU A 53 -14.41 10.39 -8.17
C LEU A 53 -13.65 9.36 -7.34
N GLU A 54 -14.22 8.97 -6.21
CA GLU A 54 -13.64 8.03 -5.24
C GLU A 54 -13.46 6.62 -5.84
N GLU A 55 -14.53 6.08 -6.44
CA GLU A 55 -14.50 4.78 -7.11
C GLU A 55 -13.50 4.79 -8.27
N LYS A 56 -13.52 5.86 -9.08
CA LYS A 56 -12.66 5.96 -10.26
C LYS A 56 -11.19 6.06 -9.88
N ALA A 57 -10.86 6.79 -8.83
CA ALA A 57 -9.49 6.89 -8.35
C ALA A 57 -8.96 5.54 -7.85
N THR A 58 -9.79 4.79 -7.13
CA THR A 58 -9.45 3.44 -6.66
C THR A 58 -9.23 2.49 -7.84
N GLU A 59 -10.14 2.48 -8.82
CA GLU A 59 -10.04 1.67 -10.04
C GLU A 59 -8.74 1.98 -10.80
N LEU A 60 -8.45 3.27 -11.02
CA LEU A 60 -7.25 3.71 -11.74
C LEU A 60 -5.97 3.37 -10.98
N ALA A 61 -5.96 3.47 -9.64
CA ALA A 61 -4.82 3.07 -8.82
C ALA A 61 -4.53 1.57 -8.98
N ALA A 62 -5.57 0.74 -8.87
CA ALA A 62 -5.45 -0.71 -9.00
C ALA A 62 -5.02 -1.10 -10.43
N ALA A 63 -5.60 -0.50 -11.46
CA ALA A 63 -5.25 -0.76 -12.85
C ALA A 63 -3.79 -0.36 -13.16
N ALA A 64 -3.34 0.79 -12.67
CA ALA A 64 -1.96 1.23 -12.81
C ALA A 64 -0.99 0.28 -12.07
N ALA A 65 -1.36 -0.14 -10.85
CA ALA A 65 -0.55 -1.08 -10.08
C ALA A 65 -0.39 -2.42 -10.81
N LEU A 66 -1.49 -2.95 -11.36
CA LEU A 66 -1.47 -4.20 -12.12
C LEU A 66 -0.51 -4.13 -13.31
N LYS A 67 -0.59 -3.06 -14.13
CA LYS A 67 0.30 -2.87 -15.28
C LYS A 67 1.77 -2.84 -14.87
N ARG A 68 2.09 -2.22 -13.74
CA ARG A 68 3.46 -2.17 -13.22
C ARG A 68 3.97 -3.51 -12.71
N ILE A 69 3.13 -4.24 -11.99
CA ILE A 69 3.44 -5.59 -11.52
C ILE A 69 3.73 -6.52 -12.72
N GLU A 70 2.95 -6.41 -13.79
CA GLU A 70 3.13 -7.12 -15.06
C GLU A 70 4.45 -6.74 -15.73
N ALA A 71 4.76 -5.45 -15.81
CA ALA A 71 6.04 -4.94 -16.30
C ALA A 71 7.25 -5.29 -15.40
N GLY A 72 7.01 -5.75 -14.17
CA GLY A 72 8.05 -6.07 -13.20
C GLY A 72 8.65 -4.88 -12.49
N GLU A 73 7.96 -3.75 -12.52
CA GLU A 73 8.34 -2.54 -11.79
C GLU A 73 8.03 -2.69 -10.30
N SER A 74 8.92 -2.16 -9.47
CA SER A 74 8.65 -2.01 -8.04
C SER A 74 7.47 -1.07 -7.84
N THR A 75 6.48 -1.51 -7.08
CA THR A 75 5.19 -0.83 -6.97
C THR A 75 4.79 -0.70 -5.51
N VAL A 76 4.40 0.50 -5.10
CA VAL A 76 3.84 0.78 -3.78
C VAL A 76 2.37 1.12 -3.95
N VAL A 77 1.49 0.39 -3.26
CA VAL A 77 0.04 0.58 -3.32
C VAL A 77 -0.46 1.00 -1.94
N ALA A 78 -1.27 2.04 -1.91
CA ALA A 78 -1.76 2.63 -0.68
C ALA A 78 -3.30 2.75 -0.72
N PRO A 79 -4.02 1.64 -0.51
CA PRO A 79 -5.48 1.63 -0.63
C PRO A 79 -6.15 2.41 0.50
N ASP A 80 -7.37 2.90 0.26
CA ASP A 80 -8.14 3.73 1.20
C ASP A 80 -8.70 3.01 2.42
N GLY A 81 -8.87 1.69 2.34
CA GLY A 81 -9.37 0.88 3.44
C GLY A 81 -8.38 -0.16 3.94
N LEU A 82 -8.84 -0.93 4.92
CA LEU A 82 -8.09 -2.03 5.52
C LEU A 82 -8.59 -3.41 5.05
N ALA A 83 -9.70 -3.46 4.32
CA ALA A 83 -10.32 -4.69 3.84
C ALA A 83 -9.39 -5.53 2.94
N ALA A 84 -9.40 -6.85 3.14
CA ALA A 84 -8.60 -7.80 2.37
C ALA A 84 -8.94 -7.82 0.87
N GLU A 85 -10.21 -7.58 0.54
CA GLU A 85 -10.68 -7.59 -0.85
C GLU A 85 -10.00 -6.51 -1.70
N GLN A 86 -9.63 -5.37 -1.11
CA GLN A 86 -8.94 -4.28 -1.83
C GLN A 86 -7.53 -4.68 -2.33
N ARG A 87 -6.88 -5.65 -1.70
CA ARG A 87 -5.51 -6.09 -2.02
C ARG A 87 -5.43 -7.44 -2.74
N LYS A 88 -6.50 -8.24 -2.67
CA LYS A 88 -6.56 -9.63 -3.16
C LYS A 88 -6.16 -9.79 -4.62
N ALA A 89 -6.73 -9.00 -5.53
CA ALA A 89 -6.47 -9.12 -6.97
C ALA A 89 -4.98 -8.86 -7.31
N LEU A 90 -4.40 -7.82 -6.72
CA LEU A 90 -3.00 -7.45 -6.91
C LEU A 90 -2.04 -8.47 -6.27
N LEU A 91 -2.37 -9.00 -5.10
CA LEU A 91 -1.61 -10.09 -4.47
C LEU A 91 -1.60 -11.34 -5.33
N GLN A 92 -2.75 -11.71 -5.91
CA GLN A 92 -2.85 -12.85 -6.83
C GLN A 92 -2.02 -12.63 -8.10
N ALA A 93 -2.10 -11.43 -8.72
CA ALA A 93 -1.32 -11.09 -9.90
C ALA A 93 0.20 -11.15 -9.61
N ALA A 94 0.64 -10.51 -8.54
CA ALA A 94 2.03 -10.55 -8.10
C ALA A 94 2.50 -11.98 -7.77
N SER A 95 1.62 -12.81 -7.21
CA SER A 95 1.90 -14.22 -6.93
C SER A 95 2.16 -15.03 -8.19
N LYS A 96 1.27 -14.92 -9.19
CA LYS A 96 1.42 -15.58 -10.49
C LYS A 96 2.73 -15.21 -11.18
N LEU A 97 3.15 -13.95 -11.04
CA LEU A 97 4.39 -13.41 -11.62
C LEU A 97 5.62 -13.55 -10.71
N ARG A 98 5.50 -14.27 -9.58
CA ARG A 98 6.58 -14.48 -8.60
C ARG A 98 7.23 -13.20 -8.08
N ARG A 99 6.48 -12.09 -8.07
CA ARG A 99 6.93 -10.81 -7.51
C ARG A 99 6.93 -10.88 -5.98
N PRO A 100 7.95 -10.33 -5.28
CA PRO A 100 7.92 -10.20 -3.83
C PRO A 100 6.74 -9.35 -3.36
N ARG A 101 6.11 -9.71 -2.24
CA ARG A 101 4.86 -9.11 -1.75
C ARG A 101 4.99 -8.76 -0.28
N HIS A 102 4.86 -7.48 0.06
CA HIS A 102 5.10 -6.97 1.40
C HIS A 102 3.93 -6.08 1.86
N MET A 103 3.69 -6.04 3.18
CA MET A 103 2.73 -5.12 3.79
C MET A 103 3.39 -4.35 4.93
N ILE A 104 3.06 -3.06 5.02
CA ILE A 104 3.31 -2.22 6.19
C ILE A 104 1.96 -1.67 6.65
N LEU A 105 1.52 -2.08 7.85
CA LEU A 105 0.41 -1.47 8.55
C LEU A 105 0.91 -0.26 9.34
N LEU A 106 0.41 0.92 9.00
CA LEU A 106 0.59 2.15 9.76
C LEU A 106 -0.52 2.25 10.81
N ASP A 107 -0.16 1.90 12.03
CA ASP A 107 -1.04 1.85 13.19
C ASP A 107 -1.02 3.20 13.94
N VAL A 108 -1.55 4.22 13.27
CA VAL A 108 -1.60 5.63 13.71
C VAL A 108 -2.98 6.22 13.42
N GLY A 109 -3.30 7.37 14.03
CA GLY A 109 -4.57 8.06 13.81
C GLY A 109 -5.79 7.29 14.31
N ARG A 110 -5.61 6.45 15.33
CA ARG A 110 -6.68 5.58 15.88
C ARG A 110 -7.75 6.33 16.69
N ASP A 111 -7.43 7.55 17.12
CA ASP A 111 -8.24 8.30 18.08
C ASP A 111 -9.55 8.82 17.44
N ASP A 112 -9.56 9.00 16.13
CA ASP A 112 -10.70 9.55 15.35
C ASP A 112 -11.40 8.50 14.47
N LEU A 113 -11.19 7.20 14.75
CA LEU A 113 -11.82 6.14 13.98
C LEU A 113 -13.26 5.90 14.42
N ASP A 114 -14.15 5.74 13.45
CA ASP A 114 -15.47 5.15 13.64
C ASP A 114 -15.36 3.67 14.03
N GLU A 115 -16.48 3.08 14.46
CA GLU A 115 -16.50 1.70 14.99
C GLU A 115 -16.12 0.67 13.92
N GLU A 116 -16.61 0.85 12.69
CA GLU A 116 -16.31 -0.04 11.56
C GLU A 116 -14.80 -0.09 11.28
N LYS A 117 -14.13 1.06 11.18
CA LYS A 117 -12.68 1.13 10.99
C LYS A 117 -11.90 0.57 12.17
N ARG A 118 -12.41 0.68 13.39
CA ARG A 118 -11.78 0.06 14.57
C ARG A 118 -11.85 -1.45 14.50
N GLU A 119 -12.99 -2.02 14.11
CA GLU A 119 -13.15 -3.45 13.90
C GLU A 119 -12.21 -3.96 12.80
N GLU A 120 -12.17 -3.28 11.65
CA GLU A 120 -11.24 -3.63 10.57
C GLU A 120 -9.77 -3.57 11.01
N LEU A 121 -9.37 -2.52 11.73
CA LEU A 121 -8.02 -2.37 12.24
C LEU A 121 -7.66 -3.48 13.23
N ASN A 122 -8.58 -3.82 14.14
CA ASN A 122 -8.36 -4.87 15.13
C ASN A 122 -8.29 -6.26 14.49
N ALA A 123 -9.12 -6.54 13.48
CA ALA A 123 -9.04 -7.75 12.69
C ALA A 123 -7.68 -7.86 11.99
N LEU A 124 -7.24 -6.80 11.32
CA LEU A 124 -5.96 -6.78 10.62
C LEU A 124 -4.75 -6.92 11.57
N ARG A 125 -4.79 -6.27 12.73
CA ARG A 125 -3.77 -6.45 13.79
C ARG A 125 -3.69 -7.89 14.25
N THR A 126 -4.85 -8.50 14.54
CA THR A 126 -4.93 -9.89 14.99
C THR A 126 -4.35 -10.84 13.96
N SER A 127 -4.72 -10.70 12.70
CA SER A 127 -4.16 -11.52 11.61
C SER A 127 -2.66 -11.28 11.38
N LEU A 128 -2.16 -10.05 11.58
CA LEU A 128 -0.74 -9.75 11.50
C LEU A 128 0.04 -10.42 12.62
N ASP A 129 -0.41 -10.25 13.87
CA ASP A 129 0.25 -10.81 15.06
C ASP A 129 0.21 -12.35 15.06
N ALA A 130 -0.86 -12.95 14.51
CA ALA A 130 -0.98 -14.39 14.31
C ALA A 130 -0.22 -14.93 13.08
N GLY A 131 0.40 -14.05 12.27
CA GLY A 131 1.14 -14.45 11.07
C GLY A 131 0.26 -14.94 9.91
N GLU A 132 -1.04 -14.67 9.96
CA GLU A 132 -2.02 -15.19 9.00
C GLU A 132 -2.03 -14.45 7.66
N LEU A 133 -1.40 -13.27 7.59
CA LEU A 133 -1.24 -12.52 6.34
C LEU A 133 -0.43 -13.28 5.28
N GLY A 134 0.34 -14.30 5.68
CA GLY A 134 0.94 -15.25 4.74
C GLY A 134 -0.10 -16.01 3.91
N LYS A 135 -1.27 -16.32 4.48
CA LYS A 135 -2.39 -16.98 3.79
C LYS A 135 -3.00 -16.09 2.71
N GLU A 136 -2.93 -14.77 2.88
CA GLU A 136 -3.33 -13.80 1.85
C GLU A 136 -2.29 -13.67 0.71
N GLY A 137 -1.08 -14.19 0.92
CA GLY A 137 -0.01 -14.20 -0.06
C GLY A 137 1.14 -13.24 0.23
N PHE A 138 1.15 -12.57 1.39
CA PHE A 138 2.29 -11.74 1.79
C PHE A 138 3.50 -12.59 2.17
N GLN A 139 4.69 -12.16 1.75
CA GLN A 139 5.96 -12.74 2.19
C GLN A 139 6.43 -12.13 3.51
N THR A 140 6.21 -10.83 3.68
CA THR A 140 6.47 -10.13 4.94
C THR A 140 5.34 -9.16 5.22
N ALA A 141 4.91 -9.11 6.47
CA ALA A 141 4.02 -8.06 6.96
C ALA A 141 4.63 -7.47 8.23
N MET A 142 4.50 -6.17 8.42
CA MET A 142 4.93 -5.52 9.65
C MET A 142 3.99 -4.39 10.04
N ARG A 143 3.98 -4.09 11.33
CA ARG A 143 3.21 -3.01 11.92
C ARG A 143 4.17 -1.92 12.40
N LEU A 144 3.91 -0.69 12.00
CA LEU A 144 4.60 0.50 12.49
C LEU A 144 3.59 1.35 13.26
N GLY A 145 3.88 1.63 14.53
CA GLY A 145 3.01 2.42 15.39
C GLY A 145 3.80 3.32 16.35
N GLY A 146 3.15 4.36 16.87
CA GLY A 146 3.78 5.31 17.79
C GLY A 146 5.06 5.93 17.22
N ALA A 147 6.12 6.00 18.03
CA ALA A 147 7.39 6.62 17.66
C ALA A 147 8.10 5.94 16.46
N THR A 148 7.92 4.63 16.28
CA THR A 148 8.61 3.85 15.23
C THR A 148 8.25 4.30 13.80
N VAL A 149 7.05 4.86 13.60
CA VAL A 149 6.65 5.44 12.32
C VAL A 149 7.55 6.61 11.93
N GLY A 150 7.96 7.44 12.90
CA GLY A 150 8.86 8.57 12.70
C GLY A 150 10.33 8.18 12.52
N GLU A 151 10.71 6.99 12.97
CA GLU A 151 12.08 6.47 12.86
C GLU A 151 12.40 5.98 11.44
N LEU A 152 11.42 5.41 10.74
CA LEU A 152 11.62 4.99 9.35
C LEU A 152 11.81 6.22 8.45
N LYS A 153 13.07 6.49 8.08
CA LYS A 153 13.42 7.68 7.27
C LYS A 153 13.24 7.47 5.78
N ARG A 154 13.47 6.26 5.28
CA ARG A 154 13.38 5.95 3.85
C ARG A 154 13.12 4.47 3.55
N VAL A 155 12.38 4.24 2.47
CA VAL A 155 12.24 2.96 1.79
C VAL A 155 12.75 3.13 0.37
N VAL A 156 13.58 2.20 -0.08
CA VAL A 156 14.14 2.18 -1.44
C VAL A 156 14.05 0.78 -2.01
N PHE A 157 13.93 0.67 -3.34
CA PHE A 157 14.05 -0.60 -4.03
C PHE A 157 15.50 -0.79 -4.51
N ARG A 158 16.03 -2.00 -4.39
CA ARG A 158 17.33 -2.28 -5.00
C ARG A 158 17.20 -2.10 -6.53
N PRO A 159 18.24 -1.59 -7.21
CA PRO A 159 18.26 -1.63 -8.67
C PRO A 159 18.21 -3.08 -9.14
N ALA A 160 17.62 -3.30 -10.31
CA ALA A 160 17.71 -4.60 -10.96
C ALA A 160 19.19 -5.00 -11.10
N PRO A 161 19.54 -6.28 -10.91
CA PRO A 161 20.89 -6.75 -11.22
C PRO A 161 21.21 -6.36 -12.67
N LYS A 162 22.45 -5.91 -12.92
CA LYS A 162 22.92 -5.70 -14.29
C LYS A 162 23.04 -7.09 -14.92
N ASP A 163 22.54 -7.25 -16.13
CA ASP A 163 22.83 -8.43 -16.94
C ASP A 163 24.33 -8.40 -17.26
N ASP A 164 25.08 -9.42 -16.80
CA ASP A 164 26.45 -9.73 -17.24
C ASP A 164 26.42 -10.53 -18.55
#